data_AF-A0A4Z2C616-F1
#
_entry.id   AF-A0A4Z2C616-F1
#
_cell.length_a   1.000
_cell.length_b   1.000
_cell.length_c   1.000
_cell.angle_alpha   90.00
_cell.angle_beta   90.00
_cell.angle_gamma   90.00
#
_symmetry.space_group_name_H-M   'P 1'
#
loop_
_entity.id
_entity.type
_entity.pdbx_description
1 polymer ?
#
loop_
_entity_poly.entity_id
_entity_poly.type
_entity_poly.pdbx_seq_one_letter_code
_entity_poly.pdbx_strand_id
1 'polypeptide(L)'
;MRLCLSLDRYILVDVDDIFVGKEGTRMKVSDVEALLNTQNKLRALVPHFTFNLGFSGKFYHTGTDEEDRGDDMLLQHRMDFWWFPHMWSHMQPHLFHNVSVLAKQMKLNKIFAQEHGIPTDMGYAVAPHHSGVYPVHSQLYEAWKSVWSIKVTSTEEYPHLRPARYRRGFVHNGIKVLPRQTCGLFTHTIFYNEYPGGPKELDKSIRGGELFLTVLLNPISIFMTHLSNYGNDRLGLYTFESLVKFVQCWTNLKLQTLPPVQLADKYFHIFPEERDPLWQNPCHDKRHKDIWSKEKTCDRLPKFLIIGPQKTGTTALHSFLSLHPAITSSFPSPSTFEEIQFFSGPNYDNGIDWYMDFFPFPSNITTDFMFEKSANYFDTDAAAKRAAALLPRAKILAVLTNPSDRAYSWYQHQRAHQDPAALNNTFQAVLTAGASAPEALQTLQKRCLYPGAYAAHLERWLQYYQQNQLHIVDGALLRSNPALVMEGIQRFLGVTPIFNYTQALMYDESKGFYCQRLEGGRSKCLGKSKGRKYPEMSSEARAFLTEYYREPNLELLHLLNRLGLSLPSWLRQELQSSSWS
;
A
#
# COMPACT_ATOMS: atom_id res chain seq x y z
N MET A 1 17.68 12.09 9.30
CA MET A 1 18.04 12.73 8.01
C MET A 1 19.52 12.41 7.76
N ARG A 2 19.87 11.57 6.78
CA ARG A 2 21.28 11.30 6.44
C ARG A 2 21.85 12.57 5.80
N LEU A 3 22.83 13.20 6.46
CA LEU A 3 23.39 14.49 6.06
C LEU A 3 24.27 14.44 4.79
N CYS A 4 24.61 13.25 4.28
CA CYS A 4 25.20 13.11 2.94
C CYS A 4 24.91 11.72 2.36
N LEU A 5 24.51 11.64 1.08
CA LEU A 5 24.46 10.38 0.33
C LEU A 5 25.91 9.95 0.02
N SER A 6 26.18 8.64 -0.02
CA SER A 6 27.49 8.12 -0.48
C SER A 6 27.84 8.70 -1.86
N LEU A 7 29.12 8.71 -2.25
CA LEU A 7 29.52 9.00 -3.64
C LEU A 7 29.22 7.86 -4.61
N ASP A 8 28.94 6.66 -4.10
CA ASP A 8 28.63 5.51 -4.95
C ASP A 8 27.27 5.67 -5.63
N ARG A 9 27.21 5.34 -6.93
CA ARG A 9 25.98 5.30 -7.72
C ARG A 9 25.91 3.98 -8.46
N TYR A 10 24.79 3.28 -8.32
CA TYR A 10 24.56 2.01 -8.99
C TYR A 10 23.63 2.23 -10.17
N ILE A 11 24.08 1.84 -11.35
CA ILE A 11 23.32 1.97 -12.59
C ILE A 11 23.09 0.58 -13.19
N LEU A 12 21.84 0.30 -13.52
CA LEU A 12 21.42 -0.86 -14.30
C LEU A 12 20.63 -0.36 -15.51
N VAL A 13 20.95 -0.88 -16.69
CA VAL A 13 20.22 -0.56 -17.93
C VAL A 13 19.54 -1.82 -18.41
N ASP A 14 18.22 -1.84 -18.26
CA ASP A 14 17.37 -2.92 -18.72
C ASP A 14 16.88 -2.59 -20.14
N VAL A 15 17.08 -3.53 -21.07
CA VAL A 15 16.62 -3.48 -22.46
C VAL A 15 15.44 -4.44 -22.61
N ASP A 16 14.23 -3.91 -22.50
CA ASP A 16 13.00 -4.68 -22.68
C ASP A 16 12.81 -5.02 -24.18
N ASP A 17 11.83 -5.89 -24.46
CA ASP A 17 11.36 -6.18 -25.82
C ASP A 17 12.37 -6.86 -26.75
N ILE A 18 13.35 -7.59 -26.20
CA ILE A 18 14.22 -8.43 -27.01
C ILE A 18 13.37 -9.47 -27.75
N PHE A 19 13.58 -9.50 -29.07
CA PHE A 19 12.79 -10.19 -30.10
C PHE A 19 11.41 -9.63 -30.43
N VAL A 20 10.84 -8.66 -29.70
CA VAL A 20 9.43 -8.24 -29.92
C VAL A 20 9.27 -7.24 -31.07
N GLY A 21 10.32 -6.48 -31.39
CA GLY A 21 10.28 -5.37 -32.36
C GLY A 21 9.66 -5.73 -33.71
N LYS A 22 8.95 -4.77 -34.33
CA LYS A 22 8.39 -4.97 -35.68
C LYS A 22 9.51 -4.98 -36.72
N GLU A 23 9.27 -5.61 -37.86
CA GLU A 23 10.15 -5.55 -39.03
C GLU A 23 10.55 -4.09 -39.34
N GLY A 24 11.84 -3.87 -39.61
CA GLY A 24 12.44 -2.55 -39.85
C GLY A 24 12.87 -1.80 -38.58
N THR A 25 12.53 -2.31 -37.40
CA THR A 25 12.91 -1.69 -36.11
C THR A 25 13.83 -2.56 -35.25
N ARG A 26 14.16 -3.76 -35.73
CA ARG A 26 14.95 -4.72 -34.95
C ARG A 26 16.44 -4.44 -35.08
N MET A 27 17.22 -5.02 -34.17
CA MET A 27 18.68 -4.92 -34.23
C MET A 27 19.22 -5.81 -35.34
N LYS A 28 20.13 -5.28 -36.13
CA LYS A 28 20.94 -6.04 -37.10
C LYS A 28 22.25 -6.48 -36.44
N VAL A 29 23.02 -7.34 -37.12
CA VAL A 29 24.35 -7.77 -36.64
C VAL A 29 25.24 -6.59 -36.22
N SER A 30 25.28 -5.53 -37.05
CA SER A 30 26.09 -4.35 -36.76
C SER A 30 25.62 -3.56 -35.53
N ASP A 31 24.34 -3.67 -35.15
CA ASP A 31 23.79 -3.06 -33.94
C ASP A 31 24.20 -3.86 -32.70
N VAL A 32 24.17 -5.19 -32.79
CA VAL A 32 24.64 -6.09 -31.72
C VAL A 32 26.14 -5.93 -31.48
N GLU A 33 26.94 -5.81 -32.54
CA GLU A 33 28.36 -5.49 -32.44
C GLU A 33 28.58 -4.14 -31.73
N ALA A 34 27.79 -3.12 -32.06
CA ALA A 34 27.86 -1.83 -31.41
C ALA A 34 27.46 -1.90 -29.93
N LEU A 35 26.45 -2.70 -29.59
CA LEU A 35 26.02 -2.96 -28.21
C LEU A 35 27.15 -3.58 -27.39
N LEU A 36 27.80 -4.62 -27.91
CA LEU A 36 28.96 -5.28 -27.28
C LEU A 36 30.15 -4.32 -27.12
N ASN A 37 30.48 -3.57 -28.16
CA ASN A 37 31.56 -2.60 -28.14
C ASN A 37 31.33 -1.50 -27.10
N THR A 38 30.12 -0.94 -27.04
CA THR A 38 29.75 0.07 -26.06
C THR A 38 29.72 -0.49 -24.65
N GLN A 39 29.23 -1.72 -24.44
CA GLN A 39 29.30 -2.41 -23.15
C GLN A 39 30.75 -2.49 -22.65
N ASN A 40 31.69 -2.88 -23.52
CA ASN A 40 33.11 -2.97 -23.16
C ASN A 40 33.74 -1.60 -22.85
N LYS A 41 33.37 -0.55 -23.60
CA LYS A 41 33.77 0.84 -23.26
C LYS A 41 33.23 1.26 -21.90
N LEU A 42 31.95 0.97 -21.64
CA LEU A 42 31.30 1.30 -20.38
C LEU A 42 31.91 0.52 -19.20
N ARG A 43 32.36 -0.73 -19.39
CA ARG A 43 33.08 -1.50 -18.35
C ARG A 43 34.35 -0.82 -17.85
N ALA A 44 35.02 -0.03 -18.70
CA ALA A 44 36.19 0.74 -18.30
C ALA A 44 35.85 1.95 -17.41
N LEU A 45 34.60 2.43 -17.48
CA LEU A 45 34.14 3.63 -16.76
C LEU A 45 33.22 3.26 -15.56
N VAL A 46 32.50 2.14 -15.68
CA VAL A 46 31.55 1.60 -14.72
C VAL A 46 31.90 0.12 -14.55
N PRO A 47 32.64 -0.25 -13.49
CA PRO A 47 33.12 -1.61 -13.31
C PRO A 47 32.00 -2.65 -13.42
N HIS A 48 32.28 -3.72 -14.17
CA HIS A 48 31.36 -4.84 -14.45
C HIS A 48 30.08 -4.50 -15.23
N PHE A 49 29.99 -3.31 -15.83
CA PHE A 49 28.82 -2.90 -16.62
C PHE A 49 28.36 -3.99 -17.59
N THR A 50 27.08 -4.36 -17.50
CA THR A 50 26.47 -5.39 -18.34
C THR A 50 25.03 -4.98 -18.63
N PHE A 51 24.65 -4.95 -19.91
CA PHE A 51 23.26 -4.73 -20.31
C PHE A 51 22.42 -5.93 -19.90
N ASN A 52 21.21 -5.65 -19.42
CA ASN A 52 20.28 -6.67 -18.94
C ASN A 52 19.13 -6.78 -19.94
N LEU A 53 18.98 -7.95 -20.56
CA LEU A 53 18.16 -8.16 -21.75
C LEU A 53 16.84 -8.88 -21.39
N GLY A 54 15.73 -8.20 -21.64
CA GLY A 54 14.37 -8.68 -21.38
C GLY A 54 13.75 -9.32 -22.62
N PHE A 55 13.54 -10.64 -22.60
CA PHE A 55 13.17 -11.37 -23.83
C PHE A 55 11.76 -11.97 -23.81
N SER A 56 11.13 -11.97 -24.99
CA SER A 56 9.91 -12.71 -25.32
C SER A 56 10.16 -13.65 -26.49
N GLY A 57 10.42 -14.93 -26.20
CA GLY A 57 10.90 -15.91 -27.20
C GLY A 57 9.93 -16.21 -28.34
N LYS A 58 8.63 -15.87 -28.23
CA LYS A 58 7.65 -16.10 -29.31
C LYS A 58 8.01 -15.39 -30.61
N PHE A 59 8.72 -14.27 -30.50
CA PHE A 59 9.01 -13.37 -31.61
C PHE A 59 10.45 -13.51 -32.12
N TYR A 60 11.16 -14.56 -31.70
CA TYR A 60 12.45 -14.90 -32.28
C TYR A 60 12.26 -15.27 -33.75
N HIS A 61 13.10 -14.72 -34.64
CA HIS A 61 13.01 -14.90 -36.09
C HIS A 61 11.67 -14.50 -36.70
N THR A 62 11.20 -13.30 -36.35
CA THR A 62 10.01 -12.69 -36.97
C THR A 62 10.32 -11.38 -37.70
N GLY A 63 11.59 -11.13 -38.01
CA GLY A 63 12.04 -9.97 -38.78
C GLY A 63 12.38 -10.30 -40.23
N THR A 64 13.20 -9.45 -40.85
CA THR A 64 13.88 -9.76 -42.12
C THR A 64 15.10 -10.67 -41.91
N ASP A 65 15.62 -11.29 -42.98
CA ASP A 65 16.87 -12.09 -42.94
C ASP A 65 18.08 -11.34 -42.34
N GLU A 66 18.11 -10.00 -42.42
CA GLU A 66 19.15 -9.18 -41.79
C GLU A 66 18.95 -9.03 -40.29
N GLU A 67 17.71 -8.88 -39.85
CA GLU A 67 17.32 -8.73 -38.45
C GLU A 67 17.38 -10.07 -37.71
N ASP A 68 16.97 -11.16 -38.35
CA ASP A 68 17.02 -12.51 -37.79
C ASP A 68 18.47 -12.95 -37.54
N ARG A 69 19.41 -12.55 -38.41
CA ARG A 69 20.85 -12.69 -38.14
C ARG A 69 21.32 -11.86 -36.96
N GLY A 70 20.67 -10.72 -36.69
CA GLY A 70 20.89 -9.94 -35.47
C GLY A 70 20.40 -10.67 -34.21
N ASP A 71 19.23 -11.29 -34.28
CA ASP A 71 18.71 -12.16 -33.21
C ASP A 71 19.67 -13.33 -32.92
N ASP A 72 20.20 -13.97 -33.97
CA ASP A 72 21.21 -15.02 -33.85
C ASP A 72 22.49 -14.52 -33.18
N MET A 73 22.95 -13.33 -33.56
CA MET A 73 24.15 -12.71 -32.98
C MET A 73 23.97 -12.43 -31.47
N LEU A 74 22.78 -12.00 -31.03
CA LEU A 74 22.49 -11.85 -29.60
C LEU A 74 22.62 -13.19 -28.87
N LEU A 75 22.06 -14.26 -29.44
CA LEU A 75 22.11 -15.59 -28.82
C LEU A 75 23.50 -16.21 -28.88
N GLN A 76 24.29 -15.94 -29.92
CA GLN A 76 25.70 -16.32 -29.98
C GLN A 76 26.49 -15.71 -28.82
N HIS A 77 26.17 -14.47 -28.45
CA HIS A 77 26.78 -13.72 -27.35
C HIS A 77 25.96 -13.74 -26.05
N ARG A 78 25.06 -14.71 -25.87
CA ARG A 78 24.16 -14.75 -24.70
C ARG A 78 24.87 -14.73 -23.34
N MET A 79 26.09 -15.24 -23.24
CA MET A 79 26.86 -15.23 -21.98
C MET A 79 27.54 -13.89 -21.69
N ASP A 80 27.56 -12.96 -22.64
CA ASP A 80 28.12 -11.61 -22.47
C ASP A 80 27.12 -10.63 -21.86
N PHE A 81 25.84 -11.04 -21.72
CA PHE A 81 24.72 -10.23 -21.22
C PHE A 81 24.07 -10.86 -19.98
N TRP A 82 23.35 -10.03 -19.23
CA TRP A 82 22.36 -10.53 -18.27
C TRP A 82 21.01 -10.67 -18.96
N TRP A 83 20.15 -11.55 -18.45
CA TRP A 83 18.86 -11.86 -19.04
C TRP A 83 17.77 -11.90 -17.99
N PHE A 84 16.57 -11.48 -18.40
CA PHE A 84 15.35 -11.67 -17.62
C PHE A 84 14.16 -12.01 -18.52
N PRO A 85 13.21 -12.83 -18.03
CA PRO A 85 12.02 -13.15 -18.79
C PRO A 85 11.09 -11.94 -18.88
N HIS A 86 10.54 -11.71 -20.07
CA HIS A 86 9.57 -10.64 -20.35
C HIS A 86 8.25 -11.19 -20.92
N MET A 87 7.81 -12.34 -20.41
CA MET A 87 6.66 -13.15 -20.88
C MET A 87 6.86 -13.77 -22.27
N TRP A 88 6.13 -14.84 -22.59
CA TRP A 88 6.29 -15.53 -23.90
C TRP A 88 5.83 -14.69 -25.08
N SER A 89 4.57 -14.23 -25.03
CA SER A 89 3.93 -13.46 -26.11
C SER A 89 3.89 -11.95 -25.83
N HIS A 90 4.77 -11.43 -24.97
CA HIS A 90 4.72 -10.03 -24.51
C HIS A 90 3.32 -9.61 -23.94
N MET A 91 2.57 -10.58 -23.41
CA MET A 91 1.22 -10.33 -22.88
C MET A 91 1.27 -9.74 -21.47
N GLN A 92 0.43 -8.74 -21.24
CA GLN A 92 0.32 -8.06 -19.95
C GLN A 92 -0.34 -8.99 -18.90
N PRO A 93 0.28 -9.21 -17.72
CA PRO A 93 -0.22 -10.15 -16.72
C PRO A 93 -1.63 -9.88 -16.21
N HIS A 94 -2.07 -8.61 -16.14
CA HIS A 94 -3.41 -8.27 -15.63
C HIS A 94 -4.56 -8.78 -16.52
N LEU A 95 -4.27 -9.20 -17.75
CA LEU A 95 -5.24 -9.80 -18.67
C LEU A 95 -5.49 -11.29 -18.40
N PHE A 96 -4.75 -11.88 -17.48
CA PHE A 96 -4.94 -13.26 -17.06
C PHE A 96 -5.73 -13.29 -15.76
N HIS A 97 -6.68 -14.22 -15.69
CA HIS A 97 -7.55 -14.43 -14.53
C HIS A 97 -7.26 -15.77 -13.84
N ASN A 98 -6.36 -16.57 -14.40
CA ASN A 98 -6.00 -17.88 -13.90
C ASN A 98 -4.48 -18.03 -13.87
N VAL A 99 -3.94 -18.22 -12.67
CA VAL A 99 -2.51 -18.40 -12.42
C VAL A 99 -1.92 -19.55 -13.23
N SER A 100 -2.68 -20.62 -13.49
CA SER A 100 -2.21 -21.77 -14.28
C SER A 100 -1.98 -21.41 -15.75
N VAL A 101 -2.84 -20.56 -16.32
CA VAL A 101 -2.70 -20.08 -17.71
C VAL A 101 -1.52 -19.14 -17.83
N LEU A 102 -1.39 -18.20 -16.87
CA LEU A 102 -0.25 -17.29 -16.79
C LEU A 102 1.07 -18.06 -16.65
N ALA A 103 1.11 -19.04 -15.75
CA ALA A 103 2.27 -19.92 -15.55
C ALA A 103 2.61 -20.73 -16.81
N LYS A 104 1.61 -21.20 -17.58
CA LYS A 104 1.85 -21.88 -18.86
C LYS A 104 2.56 -20.98 -19.87
N GLN A 105 2.15 -19.71 -19.98
CA GLN A 105 2.85 -18.73 -20.83
C GLN A 105 4.30 -18.53 -20.36
N MET A 106 4.53 -18.39 -19.06
CA MET A 106 5.89 -18.26 -18.51
C MET A 106 6.75 -19.50 -18.78
N LYS A 107 6.18 -20.70 -18.72
CA LYS A 107 6.88 -21.96 -19.01
C LYS A 107 7.33 -22.05 -20.46
N LEU A 108 6.52 -21.58 -21.43
CA LEU A 108 6.93 -21.52 -22.84
C LEU A 108 8.19 -20.66 -23.02
N ASN A 109 8.21 -19.48 -22.39
CA ASN A 109 9.39 -18.61 -22.44
C ASN A 109 10.61 -19.23 -21.76
N LYS A 110 10.39 -20.04 -20.71
CA LYS A 110 11.47 -20.76 -20.00
C LYS A 110 12.04 -21.89 -20.84
N ILE A 111 11.19 -22.65 -21.55
CA ILE A 111 11.62 -23.71 -22.47
C ILE A 111 12.48 -23.10 -23.58
N PHE A 112 12.01 -22.01 -24.20
CA PHE A 112 12.80 -21.29 -25.21
C PHE A 112 14.17 -20.88 -24.68
N ALA A 113 14.24 -20.32 -23.47
CA ALA A 113 15.51 -19.94 -22.85
C ALA A 113 16.43 -21.15 -22.65
N GLN A 114 15.90 -22.29 -22.22
CA GLN A 114 16.67 -23.52 -22.04
C GLN A 114 17.19 -24.09 -23.37
N GLU A 115 16.36 -24.11 -24.40
CA GLU A 115 16.71 -24.59 -25.74
C GLU A 115 17.82 -23.74 -26.39
N HIS A 116 17.82 -22.43 -26.13
CA HIS A 116 18.80 -21.49 -26.67
C HIS A 116 19.95 -21.18 -25.70
N GLY A 117 20.01 -21.87 -24.56
CA GLY A 117 21.07 -21.71 -23.56
C GLY A 117 21.15 -20.33 -22.89
N ILE A 118 20.04 -19.60 -22.82
CA ILE A 118 19.91 -18.34 -22.08
C ILE A 118 19.87 -18.65 -20.58
N PRO A 119 20.64 -17.95 -19.72
CA PRO A 119 20.59 -18.13 -18.27
C PRO A 119 19.17 -17.95 -17.69
N THR A 120 18.75 -18.86 -16.80
CA THR A 120 17.37 -18.88 -16.25
C THR A 120 17.29 -18.69 -14.73
N ASP A 121 18.42 -18.51 -14.06
CA ASP A 121 18.58 -18.47 -12.61
C ASP A 121 18.93 -17.07 -12.06
N MET A 122 18.83 -16.04 -12.90
CA MET A 122 19.13 -14.65 -12.54
C MET A 122 18.22 -14.07 -11.44
N GLY A 123 17.05 -14.68 -11.19
CA GLY A 123 16.14 -14.29 -10.11
C GLY A 123 15.46 -12.92 -10.29
N TYR A 124 15.54 -12.34 -11.49
CA TYR A 124 14.96 -11.05 -11.87
C TYR A 124 13.99 -11.20 -13.03
N ALA A 125 12.87 -10.49 -13.00
CA ALA A 125 11.90 -10.43 -14.10
C ALA A 125 11.27 -9.04 -14.17
N VAL A 126 10.82 -8.65 -15.36
CA VAL A 126 9.98 -7.48 -15.57
C VAL A 126 8.77 -7.93 -16.37
N ALA A 127 7.57 -7.54 -15.94
CA ALA A 127 6.36 -7.80 -16.71
C ALA A 127 6.20 -6.79 -17.85
N PRO A 128 5.68 -7.20 -19.03
CA PRO A 128 5.28 -6.28 -20.09
C PRO A 128 4.48 -5.09 -19.57
N HIS A 129 4.89 -3.89 -19.94
CA HIS A 129 4.28 -2.63 -19.51
C HIS A 129 4.20 -2.45 -17.98
N HIS A 130 5.04 -3.14 -17.21
CA HIS A 130 5.00 -3.20 -15.74
C HIS A 130 3.67 -3.69 -15.14
N SER A 131 2.82 -4.27 -15.98
CA SER A 131 1.48 -4.67 -15.57
C SER A 131 1.53 -5.78 -14.53
N GLY A 132 0.71 -5.62 -13.48
CA GLY A 132 0.61 -6.57 -12.39
C GLY A 132 1.73 -6.49 -11.36
N VAL A 133 2.81 -5.74 -11.62
CA VAL A 133 3.82 -5.42 -10.59
C VAL A 133 3.25 -4.39 -9.63
N TYR A 134 2.77 -3.27 -10.19
CA TYR A 134 1.96 -2.29 -9.50
C TYR A 134 0.95 -1.64 -10.48
N PRO A 135 -0.36 -1.58 -10.19
CA PRO A 135 -1.03 -2.23 -9.07
C PRO A 135 -0.79 -3.74 -9.05
N VAL A 136 -0.64 -4.29 -7.85
CA VAL A 136 -0.29 -5.71 -7.67
C VAL A 136 -1.36 -6.59 -8.28
N HIS A 137 -0.93 -7.60 -9.03
CA HIS A 137 -1.75 -8.72 -9.47
C HIS A 137 -1.16 -10.01 -8.88
N SER A 138 -1.77 -10.52 -7.81
CA SER A 138 -1.19 -11.59 -6.98
C SER A 138 -0.78 -12.83 -7.76
N GLN A 139 -1.52 -13.19 -8.82
CA GLN A 139 -1.22 -14.34 -9.68
C GLN A 139 0.13 -14.19 -10.40
N LEU A 140 0.56 -12.96 -10.72
CA LEU A 140 1.88 -12.69 -11.31
C LEU A 140 3.01 -13.11 -10.37
N TYR A 141 2.92 -12.69 -9.10
CA TYR A 141 3.93 -12.99 -8.08
C TYR A 141 3.99 -14.49 -7.78
N GLU A 142 2.85 -15.18 -7.77
CA GLU A 142 2.77 -16.63 -7.59
C GLU A 142 3.38 -17.39 -8.79
N ALA A 143 3.00 -17.01 -10.02
CA ALA A 143 3.54 -17.62 -11.24
C ALA A 143 5.05 -17.38 -11.39
N TRP A 144 5.53 -16.18 -11.06
CA TRP A 144 6.95 -15.85 -11.07
C TRP A 144 7.77 -16.69 -10.09
N LYS A 145 7.30 -16.86 -8.86
CA LYS A 145 8.00 -17.73 -7.88
C LYS A 145 8.01 -19.18 -8.34
N SER A 146 6.87 -19.70 -8.79
CA SER A 146 6.73 -21.12 -9.16
C SER A 146 7.46 -21.49 -10.45
N VAL A 147 7.46 -20.64 -11.47
CA VAL A 147 8.06 -20.97 -12.78
C VAL A 147 9.52 -20.56 -12.86
N TRP A 148 9.86 -19.37 -12.38
CA TRP A 148 11.17 -18.74 -12.60
C TRP A 148 11.98 -18.55 -11.32
N SER A 149 11.42 -18.82 -10.13
CA SER A 149 12.08 -18.53 -8.85
C SER A 149 12.50 -17.06 -8.70
N ILE A 150 11.68 -16.15 -9.20
CA ILE A 150 11.95 -14.70 -9.15
C ILE A 150 11.97 -14.22 -7.70
N LYS A 151 12.99 -13.40 -7.40
CA LYS A 151 13.19 -12.73 -6.10
C LYS A 151 13.10 -11.22 -6.23
N VAL A 152 13.35 -10.68 -7.43
CA VAL A 152 13.40 -9.24 -7.70
C VAL A 152 12.64 -8.90 -8.97
N THR A 153 11.97 -7.76 -8.97
CA THR A 153 11.39 -7.13 -10.16
C THR A 153 11.57 -5.61 -10.05
N SER A 154 11.13 -4.88 -11.07
CA SER A 154 11.12 -3.42 -11.06
C SER A 154 9.83 -2.86 -11.67
N THR A 155 9.46 -1.66 -11.24
CA THR A 155 8.30 -0.94 -11.78
C THR A 155 8.58 0.54 -11.91
N GLU A 156 8.06 1.16 -12.96
CA GLU A 156 8.24 2.58 -13.21
C GLU A 156 7.21 3.45 -12.45
N GLU A 157 6.12 2.94 -11.89
CA GLU A 157 5.02 3.83 -11.40
C GLU A 157 4.74 3.74 -9.89
N TYR A 158 5.68 3.22 -9.11
CA TYR A 158 5.46 3.04 -7.69
C TYR A 158 6.37 3.89 -6.78
N PRO A 159 5.79 4.61 -5.81
CA PRO A 159 4.48 5.25 -5.93
C PRO A 159 4.50 6.23 -7.12
N HIS A 160 3.34 6.59 -7.69
CA HIS A 160 3.30 7.44 -8.89
C HIS A 160 3.57 8.90 -8.52
N LEU A 161 4.84 9.21 -8.24
CA LEU A 161 5.33 10.51 -7.80
C LEU A 161 6.19 11.14 -8.88
N ARG A 162 6.08 12.47 -9.02
CA ARG A 162 6.90 13.29 -9.93
C ARG A 162 7.75 14.27 -9.13
N PRO A 163 9.03 14.49 -9.52
CA PRO A 163 9.82 13.75 -10.51
C PRO A 163 10.07 12.27 -10.14
N ALA A 164 10.45 11.46 -11.13
CA ALA A 164 10.62 10.00 -11.01
C ALA A 164 11.56 9.57 -9.87
N ARG A 165 12.51 10.44 -9.47
CA ARG A 165 13.37 10.23 -8.30
C ARG A 165 12.65 10.05 -6.95
N TYR A 166 11.36 10.36 -6.87
CA TYR A 166 10.55 10.09 -5.69
C TYR A 166 9.89 8.69 -5.67
N ARG A 167 10.01 7.93 -6.76
CA ARG A 167 9.60 6.52 -6.83
C ARG A 167 10.41 5.69 -5.83
N ARG A 168 9.75 4.73 -5.18
CA ARG A 168 10.30 3.90 -4.10
C ARG A 168 10.21 2.42 -4.45
N GLY A 169 10.98 1.61 -3.74
CA GLY A 169 10.80 0.17 -3.75
C GLY A 169 9.68 -0.27 -2.80
N PHE A 170 9.37 -1.57 -2.84
CA PHE A 170 8.59 -2.26 -1.81
C PHE A 170 8.85 -3.77 -1.87
N VAL A 171 8.45 -4.50 -0.84
CA VAL A 171 8.45 -5.95 -0.85
C VAL A 171 7.02 -6.46 -0.81
N HIS A 172 6.68 -7.37 -1.73
CA HIS A 172 5.39 -8.03 -1.72
C HIS A 172 5.53 -9.52 -2.04
N ASN A 173 4.87 -10.37 -1.24
CA ASN A 173 4.87 -11.82 -1.41
C ASN A 173 6.29 -12.45 -1.52
N GLY A 174 7.27 -11.84 -0.84
CA GLY A 174 8.68 -12.24 -0.84
C GLY A 174 9.50 -11.76 -2.04
N ILE A 175 8.91 -11.01 -2.99
CA ILE A 175 9.61 -10.41 -4.13
C ILE A 175 9.90 -8.94 -3.82
N LYS A 176 11.15 -8.54 -4.04
CA LYS A 176 11.65 -7.17 -3.93
C LYS A 176 11.35 -6.41 -5.22
N VAL A 177 10.62 -5.32 -5.11
CA VAL A 177 10.29 -4.43 -6.23
C VAL A 177 11.16 -3.19 -6.15
N LEU A 178 11.93 -2.92 -7.20
CA LEU A 178 12.82 -1.76 -7.28
C LEU A 178 12.20 -0.63 -8.14
N PRO A 179 12.45 0.64 -7.80
CA PRO A 179 11.95 1.76 -8.58
C PRO A 179 12.73 1.89 -9.89
N ARG A 180 12.02 1.80 -11.01
CA ARG A 180 12.57 1.99 -12.36
C ARG A 180 12.39 3.44 -12.83
N GLN A 181 13.40 3.96 -13.50
CA GLN A 181 13.50 5.33 -13.98
C GLN A 181 13.31 5.38 -15.49
N THR A 182 12.68 6.45 -15.96
CA THR A 182 12.63 6.77 -17.39
C THR A 182 13.93 7.50 -17.79
N CYS A 183 14.34 7.36 -19.05
CA CYS A 183 15.59 7.95 -19.55
C CYS A 183 15.38 8.92 -20.73
N GLY A 184 14.13 9.25 -21.06
CA GLY A 184 13.79 10.07 -22.24
C GLY A 184 13.74 9.30 -23.55
N LEU A 185 14.12 8.02 -23.54
CA LEU A 185 13.94 7.12 -24.68
C LEU A 185 12.57 6.44 -24.59
N PHE A 186 11.86 6.38 -25.71
CA PHE A 186 10.51 5.83 -25.79
C PHE A 186 10.53 4.39 -26.34
N THR A 187 9.40 3.69 -26.23
CA THR A 187 9.22 2.30 -26.67
C THR A 187 9.32 2.13 -28.19
N HIS A 188 8.88 3.12 -28.96
CA HIS A 188 8.97 3.11 -30.42
C HIS A 188 10.34 3.59 -30.88
N THR A 189 10.75 3.18 -32.08
CA THR A 189 11.97 3.68 -32.71
C THR A 189 11.88 5.19 -32.87
N ILE A 190 12.90 5.89 -32.39
CA ILE A 190 13.07 7.32 -32.55
C ILE A 190 14.41 7.52 -33.22
N PHE A 191 14.40 8.21 -34.35
CA PHE A 191 15.62 8.68 -35.00
C PHE A 191 16.11 9.96 -34.32
N TYR A 192 17.42 10.16 -34.28
CA TYR A 192 18.05 11.28 -33.59
C TYR A 192 17.49 12.64 -34.03
N ASN A 193 17.29 12.80 -35.33
CA ASN A 193 16.77 14.04 -35.93
C ASN A 193 15.28 14.26 -35.66
N GLU A 194 14.55 13.22 -35.27
CA GLU A 194 13.11 13.22 -35.00
C GLU A 194 12.78 13.12 -33.51
N TYR A 195 13.81 13.18 -32.65
CA TYR A 195 13.63 13.11 -31.21
C TYR A 195 12.63 14.19 -30.75
N PRO A 196 11.66 13.88 -29.87
CA PRO A 196 10.66 14.85 -29.42
C PRO A 196 11.31 16.11 -28.81
N GLY A 197 11.03 17.27 -29.41
CA GLY A 197 11.67 18.56 -29.04
C GLY A 197 13.03 18.80 -29.70
N GLY A 198 13.48 17.90 -30.56
CA GLY A 198 14.73 17.93 -31.30
C GLY A 198 15.91 17.26 -30.55
N PRO A 199 16.99 16.90 -31.25
CA PRO A 199 18.12 16.18 -30.65
C PRO A 199 18.79 16.92 -29.48
N LYS A 200 18.72 18.26 -29.45
CA LYS A 200 19.23 19.07 -28.34
C LYS A 200 18.52 18.80 -27.01
N GLU A 201 17.26 18.35 -27.02
CA GLU A 201 16.54 18.02 -25.78
C GLU A 201 17.06 16.72 -25.15
N LEU A 202 17.45 15.74 -25.95
CA LEU A 202 18.14 14.55 -25.45
C LEU A 202 19.49 14.94 -24.80
N ASP A 203 20.28 15.77 -25.48
CA ASP A 203 21.55 16.28 -24.96
C ASP A 203 21.38 17.06 -23.66
N LYS A 204 20.35 17.91 -23.58
CA LYS A 204 20.03 18.69 -22.38
C LYS A 204 19.65 17.78 -21.21
N SER A 205 18.88 16.72 -21.46
CA SER A 205 18.55 15.71 -20.44
C SER A 205 19.82 15.05 -19.87
N ILE A 206 20.77 14.71 -20.75
CA ILE A 206 22.05 14.08 -20.39
C ILE A 206 23.01 15.04 -19.68
N ARG A 207 23.12 16.29 -20.16
CA ARG A 207 24.12 17.28 -19.74
C ARG A 207 23.53 18.29 -18.76
N GLY A 208 23.26 17.83 -17.54
CA GLY A 208 22.74 18.69 -16.46
C GLY A 208 21.22 18.65 -16.28
N GLY A 209 20.49 17.99 -17.17
CA GLY A 209 19.03 17.83 -17.08
C GLY A 209 18.57 16.61 -16.27
N GLU A 210 17.35 16.15 -16.54
CA GLU A 210 16.65 15.13 -15.74
C GLU A 210 17.42 13.80 -15.60
N LEU A 211 18.03 13.31 -16.69
CA LEU A 211 18.78 12.04 -16.64
C LEU A 211 20.04 12.17 -15.76
N PHE A 212 20.76 13.28 -15.88
CA PHE A 212 21.88 13.60 -14.99
C PHE A 212 21.44 13.75 -13.53
N LEU A 213 20.37 14.53 -13.28
CA LEU A 213 19.85 14.77 -11.94
C LEU A 213 19.37 13.49 -11.27
N THR A 214 18.84 12.54 -12.05
CA THR A 214 18.46 11.21 -11.57
C THR A 214 19.67 10.47 -11.02
N VAL A 215 20.76 10.38 -11.78
CA VAL A 215 22.01 9.75 -11.30
C VAL A 215 22.66 10.54 -10.16
N LEU A 216 22.59 11.87 -10.19
CA LEU A 216 23.17 12.71 -9.14
C LEU A 216 22.48 12.45 -7.78
N LEU A 217 21.15 12.35 -7.77
CA LEU A 217 20.34 12.34 -6.55
C LEU A 217 19.96 10.93 -6.08
N ASN A 218 19.92 9.93 -6.96
CA ASN A 218 19.53 8.57 -6.60
C ASN A 218 20.77 7.67 -6.43
N PRO A 219 20.99 7.06 -5.26
CA PRO A 219 22.06 6.09 -5.06
C PRO A 219 21.96 4.87 -5.99
N ILE A 220 20.74 4.51 -6.40
CA ILE A 220 20.46 3.37 -7.28
C ILE A 220 19.49 3.83 -8.37
N SER A 221 19.83 3.59 -9.63
CA SER A 221 19.01 3.92 -10.80
C SER A 221 18.94 2.73 -11.74
N ILE A 222 17.73 2.22 -11.96
CA ILE A 222 17.44 1.22 -13.00
C ILE A 222 16.75 1.95 -14.13
N PHE A 223 17.34 1.97 -15.32
CA PHE A 223 16.76 2.66 -16.47
C PHE A 223 16.02 1.68 -17.36
N MET A 224 14.81 2.07 -17.75
CA MET A 224 14.04 1.37 -18.78
C MET A 224 14.45 1.85 -20.18
N THR A 225 14.82 0.89 -21.03
CA THR A 225 15.01 1.04 -22.47
C THR A 225 14.38 -0.16 -23.18
N HIS A 226 14.30 -0.11 -24.51
CA HIS A 226 13.71 -1.16 -25.34
C HIS A 226 14.64 -1.49 -26.50
N LEU A 227 14.51 -2.69 -27.07
CA LEU A 227 15.28 -3.15 -28.23
C LEU A 227 15.38 -2.10 -29.36
N SER A 228 14.29 -1.41 -29.65
CA SER A 228 14.21 -0.35 -30.67
C SER A 228 15.17 0.83 -30.42
N ASN A 229 15.61 1.05 -29.17
CA ASN A 229 16.56 2.10 -28.83
C ASN A 229 18.01 1.74 -29.20
N TYR A 230 18.27 0.48 -29.52
CA TYR A 230 19.61 -0.03 -29.86
C TYR A 230 19.73 -0.46 -31.32
N GLY A 231 18.62 -0.53 -32.06
CA GLY A 231 18.64 -0.59 -33.52
C GLY A 231 18.78 0.81 -34.16
N ASN A 232 18.97 0.84 -35.47
CA ASN A 232 19.01 2.07 -36.28
C ASN A 232 20.04 3.10 -35.76
N ASP A 233 19.58 4.25 -35.25
CA ASP A 233 20.44 5.34 -34.74
C ASP A 233 21.09 5.04 -33.39
N ARG A 234 20.73 3.92 -32.74
CA ARG A 234 21.36 3.44 -31.49
C ARG A 234 21.33 4.48 -30.37
N LEU A 235 20.23 5.22 -30.23
CA LEU A 235 20.10 6.30 -29.24
C LEU A 235 20.35 5.84 -27.80
N GLY A 236 20.04 4.58 -27.46
CA GLY A 236 20.37 3.99 -26.17
C GLY A 236 21.87 4.03 -25.89
N LEU A 237 22.69 3.61 -26.86
CA LEU A 237 24.15 3.61 -26.73
C LEU A 237 24.69 5.03 -26.57
N TYR A 238 24.24 5.96 -27.42
CA TYR A 238 24.62 7.37 -27.34
C TYR A 238 24.30 7.97 -25.96
N THR A 239 23.09 7.70 -25.46
CA THR A 239 22.57 8.27 -24.22
C THR A 239 23.41 7.86 -23.02
N PHE A 240 23.63 6.56 -22.81
CA PHE A 240 24.36 6.09 -21.63
C PHE A 240 25.86 6.30 -21.71
N GLU A 241 26.48 6.20 -22.90
CA GLU A 241 27.89 6.54 -23.06
C GLU A 241 28.14 8.03 -22.75
N SER A 242 27.26 8.91 -23.24
CA SER A 242 27.36 10.35 -22.99
C SER A 242 27.10 10.70 -21.53
N LEU A 243 26.08 10.08 -20.91
CA LEU A 243 25.76 10.28 -19.49
C LEU A 243 26.92 9.89 -18.59
N VAL A 244 27.48 8.70 -18.77
CA VAL A 244 28.59 8.19 -17.95
C VAL A 244 29.81 9.11 -18.05
N LYS A 245 30.19 9.50 -19.27
CA LYS A 245 31.29 10.44 -19.50
C LYS A 245 31.02 11.80 -18.84
N PHE A 246 29.80 12.32 -18.97
CA PHE A 246 29.43 13.60 -18.37
C PHE A 246 29.50 13.54 -16.84
N VAL A 247 28.92 12.51 -16.22
CA VAL A 247 28.94 12.33 -14.77
C VAL A 247 30.38 12.24 -14.24
N GLN A 248 31.25 11.46 -14.89
CA GLN A 248 32.65 11.35 -14.48
C GLN A 248 33.46 12.64 -14.68
N CYS A 249 33.15 13.40 -15.73
CA CYS A 249 33.84 14.66 -16.00
C CYS A 249 33.48 15.75 -14.99
N TRP A 250 32.20 15.81 -14.58
CA TRP A 250 31.66 16.93 -13.81
C TRP A 250 31.38 16.62 -12.34
N THR A 251 31.59 15.37 -11.89
CA THR A 251 31.33 14.96 -10.51
C THR A 251 32.39 13.98 -10.00
N ASN A 252 32.46 13.82 -8.68
CA ASN A 252 33.27 12.79 -8.02
C ASN A 252 32.48 11.49 -7.74
N LEU A 253 31.36 11.28 -8.43
CA LEU A 253 30.52 10.10 -8.22
C LEU A 253 31.20 8.84 -8.75
N LYS A 254 31.10 7.76 -7.99
CA LYS A 254 31.67 6.45 -8.33
C LYS A 254 30.57 5.58 -8.91
N LEU A 255 30.52 5.53 -10.24
CA LEU A 255 29.55 4.71 -10.96
C LEU A 255 29.92 3.23 -10.89
N GLN A 256 28.96 2.38 -10.55
CA GLN A 256 29.08 0.94 -10.43
C GLN A 256 27.84 0.26 -11.03
N THR A 257 27.94 -1.02 -11.36
CA THR A 257 26.77 -1.86 -11.61
C THR A 257 26.76 -3.06 -10.65
N LEU A 258 25.59 -3.61 -10.39
CA LEU A 258 25.43 -4.87 -9.67
C LEU A 258 24.35 -5.72 -10.36
N PRO A 259 24.46 -7.06 -10.30
CA PRO A 259 23.38 -7.93 -10.72
C PRO A 259 22.07 -7.57 -9.99
N PRO A 260 20.89 -7.69 -10.63
CA PRO A 260 19.63 -7.18 -10.08
C PRO A 260 19.30 -7.67 -8.66
N VAL A 261 19.62 -8.92 -8.32
CA VAL A 261 19.39 -9.46 -6.97
C VAL A 261 20.24 -8.75 -5.91
N GLN A 262 21.53 -8.59 -6.18
CA GLN A 262 22.46 -7.88 -5.29
C GLN A 262 22.11 -6.38 -5.20
N LEU A 263 21.68 -5.81 -6.33
CA LEU A 263 21.21 -4.43 -6.38
C LEU A 263 19.99 -4.23 -5.47
N ALA A 264 19.07 -5.19 -5.43
CA ALA A 264 17.92 -5.14 -4.54
C ALA A 264 18.30 -5.25 -3.06
N ASP A 265 19.23 -6.15 -2.72
CA ASP A 265 19.76 -6.26 -1.36
C ASP A 265 20.36 -4.93 -0.91
N LYS A 266 21.13 -4.28 -1.80
CA LYS A 266 21.72 -2.97 -1.54
C LYS A 266 20.66 -1.87 -1.40
N TYR A 267 19.62 -1.88 -2.24
CA TYR A 267 18.52 -0.93 -2.16
C TYR A 267 17.86 -0.93 -0.78
N PHE A 268 17.40 -2.09 -0.32
CA PHE A 268 16.71 -2.22 0.96
C PHE A 268 17.65 -2.22 2.17
N HIS A 269 18.96 -2.18 1.96
CA HIS A 269 19.93 -1.82 2.99
C HIS A 269 20.09 -0.30 3.12
N ILE A 270 20.04 0.43 2.00
CA ILE A 270 20.08 1.90 1.99
C ILE A 270 18.77 2.48 2.51
N PHE A 271 17.63 1.90 2.10
CA PHE A 271 16.26 2.34 2.38
C PHE A 271 15.45 1.23 3.08
N PRO A 272 15.76 0.88 4.33
CA PRO A 272 15.07 -0.19 5.06
C PRO A 272 13.57 0.08 5.26
N GLU A 273 13.18 1.35 5.40
CA GLU A 273 11.79 1.80 5.57
C GLU A 273 10.92 1.62 4.34
N GLU A 274 11.52 1.47 3.15
CA GLU A 274 10.80 1.29 1.90
C GLU A 274 10.46 -0.18 1.64
N ARG A 275 10.79 -1.10 2.54
CA ARG A 275 10.33 -2.50 2.45
C ARG A 275 8.82 -2.58 2.54
N ASP A 276 8.24 -1.78 3.42
CA ASP A 276 6.81 -1.77 3.67
C ASP A 276 6.10 -1.01 2.54
N PRO A 277 5.13 -1.65 1.85
CA PRO A 277 4.41 -0.98 0.80
C PRO A 277 3.58 0.20 1.35
N LEU A 278 3.26 1.13 0.46
CA LEU A 278 2.17 2.08 0.58
C LEU A 278 1.22 1.93 -0.61
N TRP A 279 0.11 1.22 -0.39
CA TRP A 279 -0.91 0.97 -1.40
C TRP A 279 -1.69 2.25 -1.72
N GLN A 280 -1.44 2.83 -2.90
CA GLN A 280 -2.21 3.95 -3.43
C GLN A 280 -3.47 3.47 -4.15
N ASN A 281 -4.49 4.33 -4.23
CA ASN A 281 -5.69 4.05 -5.00
C ASN A 281 -5.40 3.89 -6.51
N PRO A 282 -5.57 2.68 -7.11
CA PRO A 282 -5.28 2.48 -8.53
C PRO A 282 -6.15 3.31 -9.47
N CYS A 283 -7.37 3.70 -9.06
CA CYS A 283 -8.28 4.44 -9.93
C CYS A 283 -8.00 5.95 -9.99
N HIS A 284 -7.13 6.46 -9.13
CA HIS A 284 -6.75 7.86 -9.15
C HIS A 284 -5.67 8.17 -10.19
N ASP A 285 -5.06 7.14 -10.76
CA ASP A 285 -4.09 7.26 -11.83
C ASP A 285 -4.58 6.53 -13.08
N LYS A 286 -4.59 7.23 -14.22
CA LYS A 286 -5.11 6.69 -15.48
C LYS A 286 -4.34 5.44 -15.91
N ARG A 287 -3.01 5.47 -15.77
CA ARG A 287 -2.15 4.40 -16.25
C ARG A 287 -2.27 3.16 -15.35
N HIS A 288 -2.28 3.34 -14.02
CA HIS A 288 -2.57 2.26 -13.08
C HIS A 288 -3.92 1.61 -13.36
N LYS A 289 -4.97 2.40 -13.64
CA LYS A 289 -6.29 1.88 -14.01
C LYS A 289 -6.24 1.07 -15.30
N ASP A 290 -5.49 1.52 -16.31
CA ASP A 290 -5.37 0.84 -17.61
C ASP A 290 -4.63 -0.50 -17.52
N ILE A 291 -3.77 -0.72 -16.51
CA ILE A 291 -3.05 -1.98 -16.27
C ILE A 291 -3.56 -2.77 -15.07
N TRP A 292 -4.73 -2.40 -14.56
CA TRP A 292 -5.42 -3.12 -13.52
C TRP A 292 -6.40 -4.12 -14.15
N SER A 293 -6.64 -5.25 -13.48
CA SER A 293 -7.58 -6.25 -13.99
C SER A 293 -8.98 -5.64 -14.17
N LYS A 294 -9.62 -5.91 -15.31
CA LYS A 294 -10.98 -5.42 -15.62
C LYS A 294 -12.06 -5.98 -14.69
N GLU A 295 -11.76 -7.08 -13.99
CA GLU A 295 -12.64 -7.65 -12.96
C GLU A 295 -12.63 -6.82 -11.67
N LYS A 296 -11.72 -5.85 -11.54
CA LYS A 296 -11.59 -5.01 -10.34
C LYS A 296 -12.18 -3.63 -10.61
N THR A 297 -12.88 -3.12 -9.60
CA THR A 297 -13.42 -1.75 -9.61
C THR A 297 -13.15 -1.09 -8.26
N CYS A 298 -12.86 0.20 -8.28
CA CYS A 298 -12.75 0.99 -7.04
C CYS A 298 -14.09 1.20 -6.36
N ASP A 299 -15.21 0.93 -7.04
CA ASP A 299 -16.53 0.93 -6.42
C ASP A 299 -16.65 -0.17 -5.35
N ARG A 300 -15.78 -1.20 -5.40
CA ARG A 300 -15.67 -2.27 -4.38
C ARG A 300 -14.93 -1.84 -3.11
N LEU A 301 -14.27 -0.67 -3.11
CA LEU A 301 -13.59 -0.15 -1.92
C LEU A 301 -14.59 0.55 -0.98
N PRO A 302 -14.40 0.49 0.35
CA PRO A 302 -15.32 1.14 1.28
C PRO A 302 -15.24 2.66 1.17
N LYS A 303 -16.42 3.29 1.26
CA LYS A 303 -16.60 4.75 1.24
C LYS A 303 -16.37 5.37 2.61
N PHE A 304 -16.41 4.57 3.68
CA PHE A 304 -16.10 5.04 5.02
C PHE A 304 -15.54 3.95 5.93
N LEU A 305 -14.83 4.38 6.98
CA LEU A 305 -14.18 3.52 7.96
C LEU A 305 -14.65 3.84 9.38
N ILE A 306 -14.98 2.83 10.18
CA ILE A 306 -15.14 2.97 11.63
C ILE A 306 -13.82 2.58 12.28
N ILE A 307 -13.07 3.59 12.72
CA ILE A 307 -11.66 3.40 13.09
C ILE A 307 -11.47 2.99 14.56
N GLY A 308 -12.52 3.07 15.38
CA GLY A 308 -12.45 2.76 16.82
C GLY A 308 -12.73 3.98 17.69
N PRO A 309 -12.10 4.08 18.87
CA PRO A 309 -11.24 3.06 19.50
C PRO A 309 -12.00 1.80 19.96
N GLN A 310 -11.26 0.80 20.44
CA GLN A 310 -11.84 -0.38 21.08
C GLN A 310 -12.65 0.01 22.33
N LYS A 311 -13.71 -0.76 22.59
CA LYS A 311 -14.57 -0.69 23.79
C LYS A 311 -15.52 0.50 23.89
N THR A 312 -15.73 1.25 22.82
CA THR A 312 -16.60 2.44 22.81
C THR A 312 -17.98 2.22 22.17
N GLY A 313 -18.30 1.00 21.72
CA GLY A 313 -19.58 0.68 21.09
C GLY A 313 -19.53 0.48 19.57
N THR A 314 -18.33 0.37 18.99
CA THR A 314 -18.09 0.20 17.55
C THR A 314 -18.81 -1.01 16.93
N THR A 315 -18.95 -2.14 17.64
CA THR A 315 -19.76 -3.28 17.14
C THR A 315 -21.25 -2.94 17.11
N ALA A 316 -21.77 -2.16 18.08
CA ALA A 316 -23.16 -1.73 18.04
C ALA A 316 -23.41 -0.80 16.87
N LEU A 317 -22.53 0.17 16.66
CA LEU A 317 -22.58 1.06 15.51
C LEU A 317 -22.55 0.28 14.19
N HIS A 318 -21.62 -0.66 14.04
CA HIS A 318 -21.55 -1.56 12.88
C HIS A 318 -22.90 -2.28 12.66
N SER A 319 -23.42 -2.96 13.69
CA SER A 319 -24.68 -3.69 13.57
C SER A 319 -25.88 -2.81 13.23
N PHE A 320 -25.92 -1.57 13.73
CA PHE A 320 -27.00 -0.64 13.39
C PHE A 320 -26.86 -0.14 11.95
N LEU A 321 -25.66 0.24 11.49
CA LEU A 321 -25.44 0.64 10.10
C LEU A 321 -25.84 -0.44 9.10
N SER A 322 -25.58 -1.71 9.42
CA SER A 322 -25.98 -2.85 8.59
C SER A 322 -27.50 -3.07 8.50
N LEU A 323 -28.33 -2.33 9.25
CA LEU A 323 -29.80 -2.34 9.08
C LEU A 323 -30.25 -1.46 7.91
N HIS A 324 -29.41 -0.53 7.47
CA HIS A 324 -29.75 0.40 6.40
C HIS A 324 -29.65 -0.31 5.04
N PRO A 325 -30.69 -0.29 4.19
CA PRO A 325 -30.70 -1.04 2.93
C PRO A 325 -29.63 -0.59 1.92
N ALA A 326 -29.21 0.69 1.97
CA ALA A 326 -28.15 1.24 1.12
C ALA A 326 -26.72 1.18 1.73
N ILE A 327 -26.54 0.58 2.91
CA ILE A 327 -25.23 0.48 3.56
C ILE A 327 -24.85 -0.99 3.73
N THR A 328 -23.68 -1.35 3.22
CA THR A 328 -23.20 -2.73 3.20
C THR A 328 -21.90 -2.84 3.99
N SER A 329 -21.87 -3.69 5.01
CA SER A 329 -20.63 -3.97 5.74
C SER A 329 -19.74 -4.93 4.94
N SER A 330 -18.45 -4.94 5.26
CA SER A 330 -17.54 -6.00 4.84
C SER A 330 -18.01 -7.40 5.29
N PHE A 331 -17.61 -8.43 4.55
CA PHE A 331 -17.72 -9.81 4.95
C PHE A 331 -16.90 -10.10 6.21
N PRO A 332 -17.33 -11.05 7.06
CA PRO A 332 -16.59 -11.38 8.26
C PRO A 332 -15.27 -12.12 7.93
N SER A 333 -14.23 -11.77 8.66
CA SER A 333 -12.96 -12.50 8.66
C SER A 333 -13.05 -13.73 9.55
N PRO A 334 -12.50 -14.89 9.12
CA PRO A 334 -12.41 -16.09 9.97
C PRO A 334 -11.58 -15.87 11.25
N SER A 335 -10.61 -14.95 11.24
CA SER A 335 -9.69 -14.71 12.35
C SER A 335 -10.06 -13.49 13.20
N THR A 336 -10.66 -12.48 12.58
CA THR A 336 -10.92 -11.17 13.20
C THR A 336 -12.40 -10.79 13.23
N PHE A 337 -13.29 -11.73 12.89
CA PHE A 337 -14.75 -11.60 12.94
C PHE A 337 -15.26 -10.41 12.12
N GLU A 338 -15.96 -9.45 12.74
CA GLU A 338 -16.48 -8.27 12.04
C GLU A 338 -15.40 -7.25 11.63
N GLU A 339 -14.13 -7.45 12.02
CA GLU A 339 -13.02 -6.55 11.69
C GLU A 339 -12.11 -7.13 10.61
N ILE A 340 -11.61 -6.28 9.70
CA ILE A 340 -10.64 -6.70 8.68
C ILE A 340 -9.20 -6.52 9.19
N GLN A 341 -8.96 -5.43 9.93
CA GLN A 341 -7.66 -5.06 10.48
C GLN A 341 -6.56 -4.96 9.40
N PHE A 342 -6.92 -4.46 8.20
CA PHE A 342 -6.01 -4.31 7.07
C PHE A 342 -4.95 -3.25 7.31
N PHE A 343 -5.33 -2.04 7.74
CA PHE A 343 -4.40 -0.91 7.86
C PHE A 343 -3.53 -0.92 9.12
N SER A 344 -3.85 -1.77 10.11
CA SER A 344 -3.24 -1.74 11.45
C SER A 344 -2.14 -2.78 11.70
N GLY A 345 -1.90 -3.71 10.79
CA GLY A 345 -1.01 -4.83 11.09
C GLY A 345 -0.53 -5.62 9.87
N PRO A 346 -0.17 -6.90 10.07
CA PRO A 346 0.40 -7.77 9.04
C PRO A 346 -0.53 -8.02 7.85
N ASN A 347 -1.85 -7.91 8.04
CA ASN A 347 -2.83 -8.09 6.96
C ASN A 347 -2.61 -7.09 5.81
N TYR A 348 -1.97 -5.95 6.08
CA TYR A 348 -1.64 -4.95 5.06
C TYR A 348 -0.77 -5.51 3.93
N ASP A 349 0.13 -6.45 4.26
CA ASP A 349 1.11 -6.99 3.31
C ASP A 349 0.48 -7.93 2.29
N ASN A 350 -0.74 -8.41 2.55
CA ASN A 350 -1.53 -9.22 1.63
C ASN A 350 -2.02 -8.43 0.39
N GLY A 351 -1.92 -7.09 0.42
CA GLY A 351 -2.19 -6.24 -0.73
C GLY A 351 -3.67 -5.88 -0.93
N ILE A 352 -3.91 -5.03 -1.94
CA ILE A 352 -5.24 -4.46 -2.22
C ILE A 352 -6.26 -5.55 -2.59
N ASP A 353 -5.83 -6.58 -3.31
CA ASP A 353 -6.72 -7.68 -3.75
C ASP A 353 -7.34 -8.40 -2.56
N TRP A 354 -6.50 -8.76 -1.58
CA TRP A 354 -6.96 -9.37 -0.33
C TRP A 354 -7.95 -8.48 0.41
N TYR A 355 -7.70 -7.17 0.45
CA TYR A 355 -8.61 -6.22 1.10
C TYR A 355 -9.95 -6.11 0.36
N MET A 356 -9.93 -6.05 -0.96
CA MET A 356 -11.14 -5.99 -1.79
C MET A 356 -12.00 -7.24 -1.65
N ASP A 357 -11.40 -8.41 -1.36
CA ASP A 357 -12.14 -9.66 -1.20
C ASP A 357 -13.10 -9.69 0.00
N PHE A 358 -12.95 -8.75 0.93
CA PHE A 358 -13.92 -8.53 2.02
C PHE A 358 -15.16 -7.75 1.59
N PHE A 359 -15.23 -7.23 0.38
CA PHE A 359 -16.35 -6.42 -0.08
C PHE A 359 -17.10 -7.11 -1.21
N PRO A 360 -18.44 -7.05 -1.23
CA PRO A 360 -19.21 -7.56 -2.36
C PRO A 360 -18.89 -6.76 -3.62
N PHE A 361 -19.10 -7.39 -4.78
CA PHE A 361 -19.16 -6.62 -6.01
C PHE A 361 -20.36 -5.67 -5.93
N PRO A 362 -20.17 -4.36 -6.22
CA PRO A 362 -21.28 -3.42 -6.26
C PRO A 362 -22.35 -3.95 -7.21
N SER A 363 -23.61 -3.93 -6.77
CA SER A 363 -24.71 -4.16 -7.70
C SER A 363 -24.76 -3.01 -8.72
N ASN A 364 -25.38 -3.21 -9.89
CA ASN A 364 -25.62 -2.10 -10.85
C ASN A 364 -26.48 -0.96 -10.27
N ILE A 365 -26.94 -1.09 -9.02
CA ILE A 365 -27.61 -0.06 -8.24
C ILE A 365 -26.53 0.86 -7.68
N THR A 366 -26.54 2.11 -8.11
CA THR A 366 -25.55 3.16 -7.84
C THR A 366 -25.37 3.56 -6.36
N THR A 367 -26.04 2.89 -5.41
CA THR A 367 -26.21 3.38 -4.04
C THR A 367 -25.60 2.50 -2.94
N ASP A 368 -24.71 1.55 -3.24
CA ASP A 368 -24.09 0.77 -2.16
C ASP A 368 -22.98 1.58 -1.45
N PHE A 369 -23.23 1.99 -0.21
CA PHE A 369 -22.23 2.55 0.69
C PHE A 369 -21.55 1.43 1.46
N MET A 370 -20.37 1.02 0.98
CA MET A 370 -19.59 0.01 1.68
C MET A 370 -18.75 0.59 2.82
N PHE A 371 -18.63 -0.17 3.91
CA PHE A 371 -17.79 0.20 5.04
C PHE A 371 -17.14 -1.00 5.70
N GLU A 372 -16.04 -0.73 6.41
CA GLU A 372 -15.48 -1.66 7.39
C GLU A 372 -15.35 -1.01 8.75
N LYS A 373 -15.18 -1.85 9.77
CA LYS A 373 -14.93 -1.44 11.14
C LYS A 373 -13.73 -2.21 11.66
N SER A 374 -12.69 -1.49 12.07
CA SER A 374 -11.51 -2.09 12.69
C SER A 374 -11.05 -1.17 13.81
N ALA A 375 -11.39 -1.54 15.05
CA ALA A 375 -11.29 -0.62 16.18
C ALA A 375 -9.85 -0.32 16.63
N ASN A 376 -8.88 -1.08 16.10
CA ASN A 376 -7.44 -0.87 16.31
C ASN A 376 -6.85 0.15 15.34
N TYR A 377 -7.59 0.66 14.35
CA TYR A 377 -7.11 1.70 13.44
C TYR A 377 -6.86 3.02 14.18
N PHE A 378 -7.70 3.35 15.15
CA PHE A 378 -7.65 4.62 15.89
C PHE A 378 -6.28 4.88 16.53
N ASP A 379 -5.75 3.90 17.27
CA ASP A 379 -4.52 4.04 18.04
C ASP A 379 -3.26 3.53 17.32
N THR A 380 -3.40 2.89 16.15
CA THR A 380 -2.26 2.42 15.35
C THR A 380 -1.65 3.53 14.51
N ASP A 381 -0.35 3.78 14.68
CA ASP A 381 0.34 4.93 14.08
C ASP A 381 0.35 4.91 12.54
N ALA A 382 0.54 3.74 11.93
CA ALA A 382 0.60 3.61 10.46
C ALA A 382 -0.77 3.64 9.77
N ALA A 383 -1.87 3.44 10.51
CA ALA A 383 -3.18 3.20 9.93
C ALA A 383 -3.72 4.40 9.14
N ALA A 384 -3.59 5.62 9.69
CA ALA A 384 -4.08 6.83 9.02
C ALA A 384 -3.38 7.08 7.67
N LYS A 385 -2.04 6.95 7.64
CA LYS A 385 -1.24 7.11 6.41
C LYS A 385 -1.61 6.06 5.36
N ARG A 386 -1.70 4.78 5.77
CA ARG A 386 -2.02 3.66 4.88
C ARG A 386 -3.46 3.75 4.35
N ALA A 387 -4.42 4.11 5.22
CA ALA A 387 -5.81 4.32 4.84
C ALA A 387 -5.95 5.48 3.85
N ALA A 388 -5.29 6.62 4.10
CA ALA A 388 -5.37 7.77 3.21
C ALA A 388 -4.71 7.53 1.84
N ALA A 389 -3.66 6.70 1.76
CA ALA A 389 -3.07 6.35 0.48
C ALA A 389 -4.05 5.58 -0.43
N LEU A 390 -4.79 4.62 0.13
CA LEU A 390 -5.73 3.79 -0.62
C LEU A 390 -7.13 4.41 -0.74
N LEU A 391 -7.60 5.07 0.32
CA LEU A 391 -8.95 5.58 0.51
C LEU A 391 -8.95 7.08 0.89
N PRO A 392 -8.35 7.96 0.08
CA PRO A 392 -8.20 9.38 0.43
C PRO A 392 -9.53 10.13 0.55
N ARG A 393 -10.60 9.63 -0.09
CA ARG A 393 -11.95 10.22 -0.05
C ARG A 393 -12.87 9.57 0.99
N ALA A 394 -12.39 8.57 1.72
CA ALA A 394 -13.24 7.91 2.71
C ALA A 394 -13.66 8.88 3.82
N LYS A 395 -14.88 8.69 4.33
CA LYS A 395 -15.30 9.29 5.60
C LYS A 395 -14.81 8.44 6.77
N ILE A 396 -14.52 9.07 7.90
CA ILE A 396 -13.92 8.47 9.08
C ILE A 396 -14.88 8.66 10.26
N LEU A 397 -15.31 7.56 10.86
CA LEU A 397 -16.15 7.53 12.05
C LEU A 397 -15.30 7.09 13.27
N ALA A 398 -15.24 7.93 14.30
CA ALA A 398 -14.59 7.61 15.57
C ALA A 398 -15.62 7.67 16.71
N VAL A 399 -15.74 6.60 17.49
CA VAL A 399 -16.72 6.48 18.58
C VAL A 399 -16.03 6.72 19.91
N LEU A 400 -16.37 7.81 20.61
CA LEU A 400 -15.72 8.20 21.87
C LEU A 400 -16.68 8.04 23.05
N THR A 401 -16.21 7.40 24.12
CA THR A 401 -16.88 7.32 25.43
C THR A 401 -15.97 7.93 26.49
N ASN A 402 -16.41 8.02 27.75
CA ASN A 402 -15.50 8.41 28.83
C ASN A 402 -14.24 7.50 28.81
N PRO A 403 -13.02 8.07 28.75
CA PRO A 403 -11.80 7.30 28.58
C PRO A 403 -11.52 6.38 29.78
N SER A 404 -11.97 6.76 30.98
CA SER A 404 -11.89 5.95 32.19
C SER A 404 -12.72 4.67 32.08
N ASP A 405 -13.98 4.80 31.64
CA ASP A 405 -14.86 3.65 31.43
C ASP A 405 -14.39 2.77 30.26
N ARG A 406 -13.79 3.39 29.22
CA ARG A 406 -13.16 2.69 28.09
C ARG A 406 -11.99 1.83 28.57
N ALA A 407 -11.10 2.39 29.40
CA ALA A 407 -9.95 1.70 29.98
C ALA A 407 -10.40 0.51 30.85
N TYR A 408 -11.40 0.74 31.72
CA TYR A 408 -11.94 -0.32 32.56
C TYR A 408 -12.62 -1.43 31.73
N SER A 409 -13.36 -1.07 30.69
CA SER A 409 -13.97 -2.03 29.77
C SER A 409 -12.93 -2.87 29.02
N TRP A 410 -11.75 -2.31 28.73
CA TRP A 410 -10.64 -3.06 28.15
C TRP A 410 -10.04 -4.06 29.15
N TYR A 411 -9.78 -3.64 30.39
CA TYR A 411 -9.34 -4.55 31.46
C TYR A 411 -10.31 -5.73 31.66
N GLN A 412 -11.61 -5.45 31.76
CA GLN A 412 -12.64 -6.49 31.90
C GLN A 412 -12.76 -7.38 30.67
N HIS A 413 -12.45 -6.83 29.48
CA HIS A 413 -12.35 -7.63 28.26
C HIS A 413 -11.21 -8.64 28.34
N GLN A 414 -10.02 -8.22 28.80
CA GLN A 414 -8.87 -9.09 28.95
C GLN A 414 -9.13 -10.19 29.98
N ARG A 415 -9.74 -9.86 31.13
CA ARG A 415 -10.18 -10.86 32.12
C ARG A 415 -11.13 -11.89 31.52
N ALA A 416 -12.10 -11.46 30.73
CA ALA A 416 -13.04 -12.37 30.07
C ALA A 416 -12.38 -13.30 29.03
N HIS A 417 -11.20 -12.93 28.51
CA HIS A 417 -10.38 -13.76 27.63
C HIS A 417 -9.27 -14.51 28.36
N GLN A 418 -9.37 -14.61 29.69
CA GLN A 418 -8.42 -15.35 30.54
C GLN A 418 -6.97 -14.84 30.44
N ASP A 419 -6.78 -13.54 30.19
CA ASP A 419 -5.47 -12.90 30.20
C ASP A 419 -4.85 -12.98 31.62
N PRO A 420 -3.69 -13.65 31.80
CA PRO A 420 -3.11 -13.86 33.13
C PRO A 420 -2.77 -12.56 33.87
N ALA A 421 -2.30 -11.53 33.15
CA ALA A 421 -1.95 -10.25 33.77
C ALA A 421 -3.22 -9.56 34.31
N ALA A 422 -4.32 -9.64 33.57
CA ALA A 422 -5.59 -9.05 33.98
C ALA A 422 -6.30 -9.85 35.10
N LEU A 423 -6.13 -11.18 35.14
CA LEU A 423 -6.70 -12.03 36.18
C LEU A 423 -5.97 -11.92 37.52
N ASN A 424 -4.63 -11.84 37.47
CA ASN A 424 -3.79 -11.86 38.66
C ASN A 424 -3.63 -10.48 39.33
N ASN A 425 -4.04 -9.41 38.64
CA ASN A 425 -3.90 -8.04 39.15
C ASN A 425 -5.26 -7.34 39.18
N THR A 426 -5.52 -6.59 40.25
CA THR A 426 -6.68 -5.69 40.32
C THR A 426 -6.52 -4.56 39.30
N PHE A 427 -7.63 -3.93 38.90
CA PHE A 427 -7.54 -2.81 37.97
C PHE A 427 -6.66 -1.68 38.52
N GLN A 428 -6.75 -1.37 39.82
CA GLN A 428 -5.89 -0.39 40.46
C GLN A 428 -4.39 -0.74 40.32
N ALA A 429 -4.02 -2.00 40.54
CA ALA A 429 -2.63 -2.46 40.40
C ALA A 429 -2.14 -2.36 38.94
N VAL A 430 -3.03 -2.58 37.96
CA VAL A 430 -2.72 -2.36 36.54
C VAL A 430 -2.46 -0.87 36.28
N LEU A 431 -3.31 0.03 36.81
CA LEU A 431 -3.20 1.47 36.59
C LEU A 431 -1.94 2.07 37.19
N THR A 432 -1.50 1.60 38.36
CA THR A 432 -0.33 2.11 39.08
C THR A 432 0.95 1.33 38.80
N ALA A 433 0.95 0.44 37.81
CA ALA A 433 2.14 -0.32 37.42
C ALA A 433 3.29 0.63 37.02
N GLY A 434 4.41 0.54 37.73
CA GLY A 434 5.61 1.33 37.47
C GLY A 434 6.57 0.65 36.47
N ALA A 435 7.69 1.32 36.19
CA ALA A 435 8.70 0.82 35.25
C ALA A 435 9.35 -0.52 35.67
N SER A 436 9.32 -0.86 36.96
CA SER A 436 9.82 -2.13 37.50
C SER A 436 8.81 -3.29 37.44
N ALA A 437 7.57 -3.04 37.00
CA ALA A 437 6.55 -4.07 36.89
C ALA A 437 6.88 -5.09 35.78
N PRO A 438 6.31 -6.30 35.82
CA PRO A 438 6.46 -7.26 34.72
C PRO A 438 5.98 -6.71 33.38
N GLU A 439 6.66 -7.05 32.29
CA GLU A 439 6.36 -6.55 30.92
C GLU A 439 4.89 -6.75 30.51
N ALA A 440 4.31 -7.91 30.83
CA ALA A 440 2.91 -8.20 30.54
C ALA A 440 1.95 -7.23 31.26
N LEU A 441 2.26 -6.81 32.49
CA LEU A 441 1.46 -5.85 33.24
C LEU A 441 1.60 -4.44 32.65
N GLN A 442 2.82 -4.03 32.27
CA GLN A 442 3.06 -2.75 31.60
C GLN A 442 2.34 -2.68 30.24
N THR A 443 2.34 -3.77 29.48
CA THR A 443 1.62 -3.86 28.21
C THR A 443 0.11 -3.75 28.42
N LEU A 444 -0.43 -4.44 29.43
CA LEU A 444 -1.84 -4.34 29.78
C LEU A 444 -2.23 -2.90 30.17
N GLN A 445 -1.45 -2.27 31.06
CA GLN A 445 -1.64 -0.87 31.45
C GLN A 445 -1.61 0.05 30.23
N LYS A 446 -0.61 -0.07 29.36
CA LYS A 446 -0.51 0.74 28.14
C LYS A 446 -1.74 0.56 27.25
N ARG A 447 -2.25 -0.66 27.06
CA ARG A 447 -3.46 -0.93 26.25
C ARG A 447 -4.75 -0.40 26.90
N CYS A 448 -4.81 -0.35 28.23
CA CYS A 448 -5.88 0.32 28.98
C CYS A 448 -5.83 1.85 28.78
N LEU A 449 -4.65 2.47 28.95
CA LEU A 449 -4.51 3.91 29.06
C LEU A 449 -4.31 4.63 27.73
N TYR A 450 -3.33 4.20 26.93
CA TYR A 450 -2.86 4.93 25.74
C TYR A 450 -4.00 5.22 24.74
N PRO A 451 -4.86 4.26 24.35
CA PRO A 451 -5.91 4.54 23.36
C PRO A 451 -7.03 5.47 23.86
N GLY A 452 -7.02 5.85 25.14
CA GLY A 452 -7.89 6.88 25.73
C GLY A 452 -7.40 8.32 25.50
N ALA A 453 -6.17 8.52 25.03
CA ALA A 453 -5.62 9.83 24.68
C ALA A 453 -6.17 10.33 23.33
N TYR A 454 -7.48 10.58 23.28
CA TYR A 454 -8.22 10.76 22.04
C TYR A 454 -7.71 11.89 21.14
N ALA A 455 -7.29 13.03 21.72
CA ALA A 455 -6.80 14.17 20.96
C ALA A 455 -5.59 13.80 20.09
N ALA A 456 -4.56 13.21 20.69
CA ALA A 456 -3.34 12.79 20.00
C ALA A 456 -3.61 11.82 18.83
N HIS A 457 -4.54 10.88 19.03
CA HIS A 457 -4.93 9.94 17.97
C HIS A 457 -5.69 10.63 16.84
N LEU A 458 -6.67 11.48 17.16
CA LEU A 458 -7.43 12.23 16.17
C LEU A 458 -6.54 13.17 15.35
N GLU A 459 -5.57 13.84 15.98
CA GLU A 459 -4.61 14.69 15.27
C GLU A 459 -3.81 13.91 14.22
N ARG A 460 -3.40 12.67 14.50
CA ARG A 460 -2.75 11.82 13.49
C ARG A 460 -3.65 11.53 12.29
N TRP A 461 -4.95 11.28 12.52
CA TRP A 461 -5.90 11.10 11.42
C TRP A 461 -6.09 12.39 10.62
N LEU A 462 -6.12 13.54 11.29
CA LEU A 462 -6.26 14.87 10.67
C LEU A 462 -5.02 15.33 9.90
N GLN A 463 -3.85 14.70 10.08
CA GLN A 463 -2.69 14.91 9.19
C GLN A 463 -2.96 14.43 7.75
N TYR A 464 -3.89 13.49 7.56
CA TYR A 464 -4.16 12.86 6.28
C TYR A 464 -5.59 13.04 5.76
N TYR A 465 -6.56 13.23 6.65
CA TYR A 465 -7.97 13.43 6.30
C TYR A 465 -8.42 14.86 6.62
N GLN A 466 -9.25 15.43 5.75
CA GLN A 466 -9.86 16.72 6.02
C GLN A 466 -10.85 16.63 7.18
N GLN A 467 -11.03 17.73 7.90
CA GLN A 467 -11.97 17.83 9.02
C GLN A 467 -13.41 17.42 8.64
N ASN A 468 -13.88 17.78 7.44
CA ASN A 468 -15.21 17.41 6.95
C ASN A 468 -15.35 15.91 6.59
N GLN A 469 -14.25 15.15 6.61
CA GLN A 469 -14.22 13.70 6.47
C GLN A 469 -14.24 12.98 7.82
N LEU A 470 -14.13 13.68 8.96
CA LEU A 470 -14.15 13.09 10.29
C LEU A 470 -15.48 13.37 10.99
N HIS A 471 -16.09 12.34 11.56
CA HIS A 471 -17.26 12.48 12.43
C HIS A 471 -17.04 11.76 13.76
N ILE A 472 -17.24 12.51 14.85
CA ILE A 472 -17.13 12.01 16.21
C ILE A 472 -18.51 11.53 16.66
N VAL A 473 -18.60 10.24 16.93
CA VAL A 473 -19.78 9.59 17.47
C VAL A 473 -19.69 9.61 18.99
N ASP A 474 -20.67 10.24 19.64
CA ASP A 474 -20.82 10.16 21.08
C ASP A 474 -21.29 8.75 21.48
N GLY A 475 -20.39 7.97 22.09
CA GLY A 475 -20.67 6.60 22.51
C GLY A 475 -21.63 6.50 23.68
N ALA A 476 -21.73 7.54 24.53
CA ALA A 476 -22.73 7.58 25.59
C ALA A 476 -24.13 7.78 24.98
N LEU A 477 -24.25 8.68 24.00
CA LEU A 477 -25.49 8.89 23.26
C LEU A 477 -25.85 7.69 22.36
N LEU A 478 -24.87 7.00 21.77
CA LEU A 478 -25.11 5.76 21.00
C LEU A 478 -25.72 4.68 21.89
N ARG A 479 -25.34 4.63 23.17
CA ARG A 479 -25.88 3.68 24.16
C ARG A 479 -27.29 4.06 24.60
N SER A 480 -27.57 5.34 24.83
CA SER A 480 -28.84 5.82 25.42
C SER A 480 -29.90 6.22 24.40
N ASN A 481 -29.51 6.70 23.22
CA ASN A 481 -30.39 7.09 22.13
C ASN A 481 -29.69 6.88 20.76
N PRO A 482 -29.55 5.61 20.32
CA PRO A 482 -28.87 5.30 19.07
C PRO A 482 -29.55 5.91 17.84
N ALA A 483 -30.88 6.07 17.84
CA ALA A 483 -31.60 6.59 16.68
C ALA A 483 -31.15 8.02 16.32
N LEU A 484 -30.92 8.88 17.31
CA LEU A 484 -30.40 10.23 17.11
C LEU A 484 -28.97 10.24 16.53
N VAL A 485 -28.11 9.36 17.05
CA VAL A 485 -26.74 9.18 16.53
C VAL A 485 -26.76 8.73 15.07
N MET A 486 -27.60 7.73 14.76
CA MET A 486 -27.71 7.18 13.42
C MET A 486 -28.26 8.21 12.42
N GLU A 487 -29.16 9.10 12.84
CA GLU A 487 -29.61 10.22 12.01
C GLU A 487 -28.45 11.18 11.66
N GLY A 488 -27.62 11.54 12.64
CA GLY A 488 -26.43 12.36 12.42
C GLY A 488 -25.44 11.72 11.44
N ILE A 489 -25.20 10.41 11.59
CA ILE A 489 -24.31 9.66 10.71
C ILE A 489 -24.86 9.59 9.29
N GLN A 490 -26.16 9.36 9.10
CA GLN A 490 -26.77 9.36 7.77
C GLN A 490 -26.58 10.69 7.04
N ARG A 491 -26.79 11.82 7.74
CA ARG A 491 -26.54 13.16 7.19
C ARG A 491 -25.08 13.39 6.85
N PHE A 492 -24.16 12.95 7.71
CA PHE A 492 -22.72 13.07 7.48
C PHE A 492 -22.23 12.24 6.28
N LEU A 493 -22.77 11.03 6.12
CA LEU A 493 -22.46 10.16 4.98
C LEU A 493 -23.16 10.62 3.69
N GLY A 494 -24.23 11.40 3.79
CA GLY A 494 -25.06 11.81 2.66
C GLY A 494 -25.81 10.63 2.03
N VAL A 495 -26.15 9.61 2.82
CA VAL A 495 -26.83 8.41 2.33
C VAL A 495 -28.31 8.70 2.08
N THR A 496 -28.84 8.16 0.98
CA THR A 496 -30.26 8.26 0.61
C THR A 496 -30.79 6.88 0.20
N PRO A 497 -32.07 6.55 0.51
CA PRO A 497 -33.00 7.31 1.36
C PRO A 497 -32.61 7.25 2.84
N ILE A 498 -33.12 8.17 3.66
CA ILE A 498 -32.92 8.14 5.12
C ILE A 498 -33.74 6.99 5.72
N PHE A 499 -33.09 6.15 6.52
CA PHE A 499 -33.68 5.05 7.27
C PHE A 499 -34.11 5.47 8.68
N ASN A 500 -35.32 5.09 9.06
CA ASN A 500 -35.90 5.41 10.36
C ASN A 500 -35.51 4.39 11.45
N TYR A 501 -34.42 4.67 12.16
CA TYR A 501 -33.94 3.82 13.24
C TYR A 501 -34.85 3.72 14.46
N THR A 502 -35.81 4.64 14.67
CA THR A 502 -36.77 4.54 15.78
C THR A 502 -37.73 3.36 15.64
N GLN A 503 -37.98 2.93 14.40
CA GLN A 503 -38.82 1.78 14.09
C GLN A 503 -38.01 0.47 14.06
N ALA A 504 -36.71 0.56 13.75
CA ALA A 504 -35.83 -0.60 13.62
C ALA A 504 -35.10 -0.98 14.92
N LEU A 505 -35.07 -0.10 15.92
CA LEU A 505 -34.41 -0.33 17.21
C LEU A 505 -35.42 -0.34 18.36
N MET A 506 -35.11 -1.09 19.41
CA MET A 506 -35.86 -1.08 20.66
C MET A 506 -34.93 -1.30 21.85
N TYR A 507 -35.26 -0.71 23.00
CA TYR A 507 -34.55 -0.99 24.24
C TYR A 507 -35.00 -2.34 24.78
N ASP A 508 -34.05 -3.19 25.14
CA ASP A 508 -34.32 -4.47 25.77
C ASP A 508 -33.90 -4.41 27.24
N GLU A 509 -34.89 -4.42 28.15
CA GLU A 509 -34.69 -4.31 29.60
C GLU A 509 -33.82 -5.45 30.16
N SER A 510 -33.96 -6.65 29.62
CA SER A 510 -33.20 -7.81 30.09
C SER A 510 -31.72 -7.70 29.73
N LYS A 511 -31.44 -7.16 28.54
CA LYS A 511 -30.09 -6.90 28.05
C LYS A 511 -29.51 -5.63 28.67
N GLY A 512 -30.32 -4.61 28.91
CA GLY A 512 -29.94 -3.27 29.34
C GLY A 512 -29.38 -2.38 28.21
N PHE A 513 -29.67 -2.73 26.95
CA PHE A 513 -29.15 -2.03 25.76
C PHE A 513 -30.18 -2.01 24.63
N TYR A 514 -30.00 -1.10 23.67
CA TYR A 514 -30.74 -1.11 22.42
C TYR A 514 -30.35 -2.30 21.53
N CYS A 515 -31.37 -2.91 20.93
CA CYS A 515 -31.27 -4.08 20.07
C CYS A 515 -32.07 -3.85 18.78
N GLN A 516 -31.81 -4.66 17.75
CA GLN A 516 -32.62 -4.65 16.53
C GLN A 516 -34.04 -5.15 16.86
N ARG A 517 -35.06 -4.42 16.43
CA ARG A 517 -36.45 -4.84 16.48
C ARG A 517 -36.72 -5.85 15.37
N LEU A 518 -37.35 -6.97 15.71
CA LEU A 518 -37.86 -7.97 14.79
C LEU A 518 -39.40 -7.92 14.75
N GLU A 519 -39.98 -8.62 13.79
CA GLU A 519 -41.42 -8.83 13.72
C GLU A 519 -41.96 -9.49 15.00
N GLY A 520 -43.20 -9.14 15.36
CA GLY A 520 -43.86 -9.68 16.57
C GLY A 520 -43.30 -9.15 17.89
N GLY A 521 -42.58 -8.01 17.89
CA GLY A 521 -42.10 -7.34 19.11
C GLY A 521 -40.89 -8.00 19.76
N ARG A 522 -40.22 -8.92 19.07
CA ARG A 522 -38.98 -9.57 19.55
C ARG A 522 -37.76 -8.70 19.28
N SER A 523 -36.73 -8.86 20.09
CA SER A 523 -35.44 -8.17 19.95
C SER A 523 -34.34 -9.13 19.47
N LYS A 524 -33.43 -8.63 18.63
CA LYS A 524 -32.16 -9.29 18.29
C LYS A 524 -31.02 -8.45 18.84
N CYS A 525 -30.52 -8.84 19.99
CA CYS A 525 -29.45 -8.15 20.70
C CYS A 525 -28.06 -8.63 20.28
N LEU A 526 -27.05 -7.79 20.52
CA LEU A 526 -25.65 -8.21 20.41
C LEU A 526 -25.32 -9.35 21.39
N GLY A 527 -24.37 -10.20 20.98
CA GLY A 527 -23.96 -11.38 21.74
C GLY A 527 -23.47 -11.09 23.16
N LYS A 528 -23.32 -12.15 23.96
CA LYS A 528 -22.94 -12.08 25.39
C LYS A 528 -21.63 -11.33 25.64
N SER A 529 -20.72 -11.29 24.67
CA SER A 529 -19.44 -10.57 24.75
C SER A 529 -19.58 -9.04 24.65
N LYS A 530 -20.77 -8.51 24.32
CA LYS A 530 -21.05 -7.07 24.19
C LYS A 530 -22.04 -6.67 25.29
N GLY A 531 -21.71 -5.63 26.07
CA GLY A 531 -22.47 -5.26 27.26
C GLY A 531 -22.33 -6.28 28.40
N ARG A 532 -21.10 -6.69 28.72
CA ARG A 532 -20.85 -7.62 29.84
C ARG A 532 -21.26 -6.95 31.16
N LYS A 533 -21.86 -7.74 32.06
CA LYS A 533 -22.09 -7.35 33.45
C LYS A 533 -20.81 -7.65 34.24
N TYR A 534 -20.23 -6.63 34.85
CA TYR A 534 -19.06 -6.73 35.72
C TYR A 534 -19.19 -5.71 36.85
N PRO A 535 -18.47 -5.87 37.98
CA PRO A 535 -18.53 -4.93 39.09
C PRO A 535 -18.23 -3.50 38.65
N GLU A 536 -18.81 -2.53 39.35
CA GLU A 536 -18.47 -1.12 39.14
C GLU A 536 -16.98 -0.87 39.43
N MET A 537 -16.41 0.12 38.73
CA MET A 537 -15.03 0.55 38.95
C MET A 537 -14.89 1.16 40.35
N SER A 538 -13.80 0.86 41.07
CA SER A 538 -13.57 1.42 42.40
C SER A 538 -13.38 2.95 42.35
N SER A 539 -13.68 3.63 43.46
CA SER A 539 -13.52 5.08 43.62
C SER A 539 -12.09 5.53 43.37
N GLU A 540 -11.11 4.75 43.83
CA GLU A 540 -9.68 5.06 43.73
C GLU A 540 -9.20 4.98 42.27
N ALA A 541 -9.63 3.94 41.55
CA ALA A 541 -9.32 3.78 40.14
C ALA A 541 -9.99 4.87 39.30
N ARG A 542 -11.23 5.26 39.64
CA ARG A 542 -11.92 6.37 38.97
C ARG A 542 -11.19 7.69 39.20
N ALA A 543 -10.83 8.01 40.43
CA ALA A 543 -10.09 9.23 40.76
C ALA A 543 -8.74 9.30 40.05
N PHE A 544 -7.99 8.20 40.03
CA PHE A 544 -6.72 8.10 39.29
C PHE A 544 -6.91 8.42 37.81
N LEU A 545 -7.92 7.81 37.17
CA LEU A 545 -8.15 7.98 35.74
C LEU A 545 -8.68 9.37 35.38
N THR A 546 -9.53 9.96 36.22
CA THR A 546 -9.99 11.35 36.05
C THR A 546 -8.81 12.32 36.07
N GLU A 547 -7.86 12.15 36.99
CA GLU A 547 -6.64 12.98 37.01
C GLU A 547 -5.73 12.67 35.82
N TYR A 548 -5.49 11.39 35.51
CA TYR A 548 -4.66 10.95 34.39
C TYR A 548 -5.15 11.51 33.04
N TYR A 549 -6.47 11.53 32.81
CA TYR A 549 -7.07 12.02 31.57
C TYR A 549 -7.43 13.51 31.59
N ARG A 550 -7.13 14.24 32.67
CA ARG A 550 -7.45 15.67 32.79
C ARG A 550 -6.91 16.48 31.61
N GLU A 551 -5.59 16.47 31.43
CA GLU A 551 -4.94 17.18 30.32
C GLU A 551 -5.36 16.62 28.94
N PRO A 552 -5.34 15.30 28.68
CA PRO A 552 -5.84 14.75 27.42
C PRO A 552 -7.30 15.13 27.07
N ASN A 553 -8.18 15.27 28.06
CA ASN A 553 -9.57 15.70 27.85
C ASN A 553 -9.68 17.20 27.52
N LEU A 554 -8.81 18.04 28.09
CA LEU A 554 -8.71 19.46 27.72
C LEU A 554 -8.14 19.64 26.32
N GLU A 555 -7.12 18.86 25.95
CA GLU A 555 -6.62 18.81 24.58
C GLU A 555 -7.72 18.39 23.60
N LEU A 556 -8.53 17.40 23.97
CA LEU A 556 -9.68 16.98 23.16
C LEU A 556 -10.73 18.09 23.04
N LEU A 557 -11.06 18.77 24.14
CA LEU A 557 -11.96 19.93 24.13
C LEU A 557 -11.47 21.01 23.17
N HIS A 558 -10.20 21.40 23.27
CA HIS A 558 -9.59 22.41 22.40
C HIS A 558 -9.58 21.97 20.95
N LEU A 559 -9.24 20.70 20.68
CA LEU A 559 -9.27 20.13 19.34
C LEU A 559 -10.68 20.19 18.74
N LEU A 560 -11.70 19.70 19.45
CA LEU A 560 -13.07 19.67 18.94
C LEU A 560 -13.64 21.07 18.72
N ASN A 561 -13.35 22.02 19.62
CA ASN A 561 -13.75 23.42 19.45
C ASN A 561 -13.07 24.06 18.24
N ARG A 562 -11.76 23.85 18.06
CA ARG A 562 -11.01 24.31 16.88
C ARG A 562 -11.60 23.77 15.58
N LEU A 563 -12.08 22.53 15.60
CA LEU A 563 -12.73 21.87 14.47
C LEU A 563 -14.25 22.16 14.40
N GLY A 564 -14.80 23.02 15.24
CA GLY A 564 -16.26 23.30 15.26
C GLY A 564 -17.13 22.04 15.39
N LEU A 565 -16.62 20.98 16.02
CA LEU A 565 -17.33 19.72 16.23
C LEU A 565 -18.10 19.75 17.55
N SER A 566 -19.24 19.05 17.59
CA SER A 566 -20.01 18.94 18.83
C SER A 566 -19.26 18.13 19.88
N LEU A 567 -19.24 18.64 21.11
CA LEU A 567 -18.62 17.93 22.23
C LEU A 567 -19.50 16.74 22.64
N PRO A 568 -18.93 15.53 22.82
CA PRO A 568 -19.63 14.39 23.41
C PRO A 568 -20.22 14.74 24.77
N SER A 569 -21.39 14.20 25.08
CA SER A 569 -22.11 14.42 26.34
C SER A 569 -21.26 14.06 27.56
N TRP A 570 -20.54 12.94 27.52
CA TRP A 570 -19.64 12.53 28.61
C TRP A 570 -18.51 13.53 28.87
N LEU A 571 -17.98 14.18 27.83
CA LEU A 571 -16.89 15.15 27.98
C LEU A 571 -17.40 16.43 28.64
N ARG A 572 -18.60 16.89 28.26
CA ARG A 572 -19.23 18.05 28.92
C ARG A 572 -19.48 17.77 30.39
N GLN A 573 -19.97 16.57 30.72
CA GLN A 573 -20.22 16.16 32.10
C GLN A 573 -18.92 16.11 32.92
N GLU A 574 -17.87 15.47 32.39
CA GLU A 574 -16.57 15.37 33.07
C GLU A 574 -15.97 16.75 33.37
N LEU A 575 -16.07 17.68 32.41
CA LEU A 575 -15.56 19.05 32.57
C LEU A 575 -16.40 19.89 33.55
N GLN A 576 -17.71 19.64 33.64
CA GLN A 576 -18.60 20.30 34.61
C GLN A 576 -18.40 19.76 36.03
N SER A 577 -18.23 18.45 36.19
CA SER A 577 -17.99 17.82 37.50
C SER A 577 -16.60 18.14 38.07
N SER A 578 -15.66 18.50 37.20
CA SER A 578 -14.29 18.90 37.58
C SER A 578 -14.19 20.38 37.95
N SER A 579 -15.30 21.04 38.35
CA SER A 579 -15.38 22.49 38.63
C SER A 579 -14.11 22.97 39.34
N TRP A 580 -13.33 23.73 38.57
CA TRP A 580 -11.99 24.20 38.83
C TRP A 580 -12.05 25.27 39.91
N SER A 581 -11.86 24.85 41.17
CA SER A 581 -11.59 25.74 42.31
C SER A 581 -10.13 26.15 42.36
#